data_AF-A0A254SZY3-F1
#
_entry.id   AF-A0A254SZY3-F1
#
_cell.length_a   1.000
_cell.length_b   1.000
_cell.length_c   1.000
_cell.angle_alpha   90.00
_cell.angle_beta   90.00
_cell.angle_gamma   90.00
#
_symmetry.space_group_name_H-M   'P 1'
#
loop_
_entity.id
_entity.type
_entity.pdbx_description
1 polymer ?
#
loop_
_entity_poly.entity_id
_entity_poly.type
_entity_poly.pdbx_seq_one_letter_code
_entity_poly.pdbx_strand_id
1 'polypeptide(L)'
;MKNKELALALEKEYEETGDNAGTAMPPAPSMAAAIAIVKKRKTKVGTSFDPGVLEAFKAKAERVGIPYQTLLNSVVKRYTESKLDIEVA
;
A
#
# COMPACT_ATOMS: atom_id res chain seq x y z
N MET A 1 7.44 -20.57 -1.04
CA MET A 1 8.57 -19.61 -0.99
C MET A 1 9.31 -19.82 0.30
N LYS A 2 10.64 -19.94 0.26
CA LYS A 2 11.45 -20.01 1.49
C LYS A 2 11.53 -18.61 2.11
N ASN A 3 11.56 -18.48 3.43
CA ASN A 3 11.55 -17.18 4.14
C ASN A 3 12.58 -16.16 3.62
N LYS A 4 13.71 -16.64 3.08
CA LYS A 4 14.76 -15.82 2.47
C LYS A 4 14.33 -15.13 1.17
N GLU A 5 13.54 -15.81 0.33
CA GLU A 5 13.03 -15.26 -0.93
C GLU A 5 11.99 -14.18 -0.69
N LEU A 6 11.16 -14.35 0.34
CA LEU A 6 10.14 -13.39 0.72
C LEU A 6 10.76 -12.11 1.32
N ALA A 7 11.85 -12.25 2.09
CA ALA A 7 12.59 -11.11 2.63
C ALA A 7 13.25 -10.27 1.52
N LEU A 8 13.92 -10.93 0.56
CA LEU A 8 14.48 -10.24 -0.61
C LEU A 8 13.41 -9.54 -1.45
N ALA A 9 12.25 -10.18 -1.62
CA ALA A 9 11.14 -9.58 -2.37
C ALA A 9 10.60 -8.33 -1.66
N LEU A 10 10.53 -8.34 -0.32
CA LEU A 10 10.09 -7.20 0.48
C LEU A 10 11.07 -6.03 0.43
N GLU A 11 12.38 -6.31 0.52
CA GLU A 11 13.43 -5.30 0.39
C GLU A 11 13.42 -4.66 -1.00
N LYS A 12 13.30 -5.49 -2.04
CA LYS A 12 13.26 -5.03 -3.43
C LYS A 12 12.01 -4.20 -3.74
N GLU A 13 10.82 -4.62 -3.30
CA GLU A 13 9.59 -3.82 -3.46
C GLU A 13 9.73 -2.45 -2.77
N TYR A 14 10.42 -2.39 -1.63
CA TYR A 14 10.64 -1.14 -0.88
C TYR A 14 11.60 -0.17 -1.59
N GLU A 15 12.71 -0.65 -2.15
CA GLU A 15 13.65 0.18 -2.92
C GLU A 15 13.00 0.79 -4.16
N GLU A 16 12.03 0.09 -4.74
CA GLU A 16 11.41 0.45 -6.02
C GLU A 16 10.14 1.32 -5.88
N THR A 17 9.40 1.28 -4.76
CA THR A 17 8.01 1.81 -4.72
C THR A 17 7.61 2.72 -3.54
N GLY A 18 8.50 2.99 -2.56
CA GLY A 18 8.18 3.86 -1.42
C GLY A 18 8.61 5.32 -1.60
N ASP A 19 8.06 6.26 -0.80
CA ASP A 19 8.51 7.67 -0.71
C ASP A 19 10.01 7.82 -0.31
N ASN A 20 10.66 6.71 0.05
CA ASN A 20 12.10 6.62 0.35
C ASN A 20 12.86 5.79 -0.69
N ALA A 21 12.35 5.65 -1.92
CA ALA A 21 13.01 4.92 -3.00
C ALA A 21 14.49 5.35 -3.12
N GLY A 22 15.40 4.37 -3.04
CA GLY A 22 16.85 4.62 -2.98
C GLY A 22 17.47 4.81 -1.58
N THR A 23 16.68 4.75 -0.51
CA THR A 23 17.21 4.82 0.88
C THR A 23 17.43 3.40 1.40
N ALA A 24 18.69 2.99 1.56
CA ALA A 24 19.06 1.68 2.07
C ALA A 24 18.44 1.44 3.47
N MET A 25 17.74 0.32 3.62
CA MET A 25 17.22 -0.08 4.92
C MET A 25 18.37 -0.50 5.85
N PRO A 26 18.33 -0.11 7.13
CA PRO A 26 19.20 -0.75 8.12
C PRO A 26 18.82 -2.24 8.19
N PRO A 27 19.81 -3.15 8.27
CA PRO A 27 19.55 -4.59 8.24
C PRO A 27 18.66 -5.00 9.41
N ALA A 28 17.54 -5.67 9.11
CA ALA A 28 16.62 -6.15 10.13
C ALA A 28 17.21 -7.41 10.80
N PRO A 29 17.19 -7.51 12.14
CA PRO A 29 17.77 -8.64 12.85
C PRO A 29 16.97 -9.95 12.72
N SER A 30 15.73 -9.89 12.21
CA SER A 30 14.89 -11.06 11.95
C SER A 30 13.75 -10.75 10.98
N MET A 31 13.11 -11.78 10.42
CA MET A 31 11.93 -11.65 9.56
C MET A 31 10.75 -10.97 10.28
N ALA A 32 10.53 -11.31 11.55
CA ALA A 32 9.52 -10.65 12.36
C ALA A 32 9.82 -9.16 12.55
N ALA A 33 11.10 -8.79 12.68
CA ALA A 33 11.53 -7.40 12.73
C ALA A 33 11.34 -6.69 11.38
N ALA A 34 11.67 -7.33 10.26
CA ALA A 34 11.43 -6.78 8.92
C ALA A 34 9.93 -6.51 8.69
N ILE A 35 9.07 -7.49 8.98
CA ILE A 35 7.61 -7.35 8.91
C ILE A 35 7.12 -6.25 9.86
N ALA A 36 7.66 -6.18 11.08
CA ALA A 36 7.28 -5.14 12.04
C ALA A 36 7.72 -3.74 11.58
N ILE A 37 8.89 -3.59 10.97
CA ILE A 37 9.39 -2.33 10.40
C ILE A 37 8.46 -1.86 9.27
N VAL A 38 8.09 -2.75 8.36
CA VAL A 38 7.16 -2.42 7.26
C VAL A 38 5.75 -2.13 7.80
N LYS A 39 5.26 -2.93 8.75
CA LYS A 39 3.92 -2.77 9.35
C LYS A 39 3.80 -1.51 10.21
N LYS A 40 4.88 -1.02 10.84
CA LYS A 40 4.89 0.22 11.65
C LYS A 40 4.81 1.51 10.81
N ARG A 41 5.06 1.47 9.50
CA ARG A 41 5.28 2.67 8.67
C ARG A 41 4.08 3.11 7.81
N LYS A 42 2.88 2.58 8.05
CA LYS A 42 1.66 3.16 7.44
C LYS A 42 1.39 4.53 8.06
N THR A 43 1.67 5.61 7.33
CA THR A 43 1.32 6.96 7.73
C THR A 43 -0.20 7.11 7.72
N LYS A 44 -0.79 7.54 8.83
CA LYS A 44 -2.20 7.90 8.86
C LYS A 44 -2.37 9.24 8.17
N VAL A 45 -3.15 9.26 7.11
CA VAL A 45 -3.60 10.48 6.43
C VAL A 45 -5.11 10.60 6.60
N GLY A 46 -5.56 11.78 7.03
CA GLY A 46 -6.98 12.13 7.03
C GLY A 46 -7.33 12.75 5.69
N THR A 47 -8.44 12.33 5.09
CA THR A 47 -8.95 12.91 3.84
C THR A 47 -10.47 13.02 3.91
N SER A 48 -11.01 14.04 3.24
CA SER A 48 -12.45 14.25 3.11
C SER A 48 -12.93 13.71 1.77
N PHE A 49 -14.09 13.05 1.79
CA PHE A 49 -14.77 12.57 0.58
C PHE A 49 -16.18 13.14 0.55
N ASP A 50 -16.69 13.35 -0.66
CA ASP A 50 -18.12 13.56 -0.83
C ASP A 50 -18.88 12.33 -0.28
N PRO A 51 -19.95 12.52 0.51
CA PRO A 51 -20.66 11.41 1.14
C PRO A 51 -21.13 10.36 0.14
N GLY A 52 -21.66 10.77 -1.02
CA GLY A 52 -22.12 9.85 -2.07
C GLY A 52 -20.98 9.02 -2.68
N VAL A 53 -19.80 9.62 -2.85
CA VAL A 53 -18.62 8.92 -3.38
C VAL A 53 -18.13 7.88 -2.37
N LEU A 54 -18.07 8.23 -1.09
CA LEU A 54 -17.65 7.31 -0.03
C LEU A 54 -18.58 6.09 0.08
N GLU A 55 -19.90 6.31 0.04
CA GLU A 55 -20.88 5.22 0.11
C GLU A 55 -20.80 4.30 -1.13
N ALA A 56 -20.68 4.87 -2.33
CA ALA A 56 -20.45 4.08 -3.55
C ALA A 56 -19.16 3.25 -3.47
N PHE A 57 -18.10 3.82 -2.89
CA PHE A 57 -16.82 3.14 -2.71
C PHE A 57 -16.90 1.98 -1.71
N LYS A 58 -17.61 2.17 -0.59
CA LYS A 58 -17.88 1.10 0.39
C LYS A 58 -18.69 -0.04 -0.22
N ALA A 59 -19.76 0.27 -0.96
CA ALA A 59 -20.58 -0.75 -1.63
C ALA A 59 -19.76 -1.56 -2.64
N LYS A 60 -18.85 -0.91 -3.37
CA LYS A 60 -17.93 -1.60 -4.28
C LYS A 60 -16.95 -2.52 -3.54
N ALA A 61 -16.42 -2.06 -2.41
CA ALA A 61 -15.53 -2.87 -1.58
C ALA A 61 -16.23 -4.11 -1.01
N GLU A 62 -17.48 -3.97 -0.54
CA GLU A 62 -18.32 -5.07 -0.07
C GLU A 62 -18.58 -6.12 -1.17
N ARG A 63 -18.94 -5.68 -2.38
CA ARG A 63 -19.10 -6.58 -3.54
C ARG A 63 -17.83 -7.37 -3.88
N VAL A 64 -16.66 -6.78 -3.65
CA VAL A 64 -15.35 -7.42 -3.90
C VAL A 64 -14.88 -8.24 -2.69
N GLY A 65 -15.59 -8.16 -1.55
CA GLY A 65 -15.27 -8.91 -0.34
C GLY A 65 -14.04 -8.40 0.40
N ILE A 66 -13.70 -7.11 0.26
CA ILE A 66 -12.54 -6.50 0.92
C ILE A 66 -12.93 -5.25 1.71
N PRO A 67 -12.17 -4.87 2.76
CA PRO A 67 -12.37 -3.59 3.44
C PRO A 67 -12.21 -2.41 2.48
N TYR A 68 -13.04 -1.37 2.62
CA TYR A 68 -12.97 -0.21 1.73
C TYR A 68 -11.62 0.53 1.79
N GLN A 69 -10.94 0.53 2.94
CA GLN A 69 -9.59 1.10 3.06
C GLN A 69 -8.55 0.30 2.25
N THR A 70 -8.74 -1.01 2.09
CA THR A 70 -7.88 -1.84 1.23
C THR A 70 -8.09 -1.49 -0.23
N LEU A 71 -9.36 -1.31 -0.65
CA LEU A 71 -9.68 -0.85 -2.00
C LEU A 71 -9.11 0.55 -2.27
N LEU A 72 -9.22 1.46 -1.30
CA LEU A 72 -8.70 2.84 -1.40
C LEU A 72 -7.19 2.85 -1.64
N ASN A 73 -6.45 2.11 -0.81
CA ASN A 73 -5.00 1.97 -0.98
C ASN A 73 -4.64 1.37 -2.34
N SER A 74 -5.42 0.40 -2.84
CA SER A 74 -5.17 -0.18 -4.17
C SER A 74 -5.38 0.82 -5.29
N VAL A 75 -6.38 1.70 -5.20
CA VAL A 75 -6.64 2.73 -6.22
C VAL A 75 -5.50 3.74 -6.24
N VAL A 76 -5.11 4.25 -5.07
CA VAL A 76 -3.99 5.18 -4.93
C VAL A 76 -2.69 4.56 -5.47
N LYS A 77 -2.37 3.32 -5.08
CA LYS A 77 -1.19 2.60 -5.57
C LYS A 77 -1.18 2.45 -7.10
N ARG A 78 -2.32 2.06 -7.70
CA ARG A 78 -2.42 1.90 -9.16
C ARG A 78 -2.28 3.22 -9.90
N TYR A 79 -2.82 4.31 -9.35
CA TYR A 79 -2.66 5.65 -9.91
C TYR A 79 -1.19 6.09 -9.90
N THR A 80 -0.51 5.93 -8.76
CA THR A 80 0.92 6.29 -8.63
C THR A 80 1.85 5.42 -9.47
N GLU A 81 1.43 4.19 -9.78
CA GLU A 81 2.18 3.28 -10.67
C GLU A 81 1.85 3.45 -12.17
N SER A 82 1.09 4.50 -12.55
CA SER A 82 0.61 4.72 -13.92
C SER A 82 -0.17 3.54 -14.51
N LYS A 83 -0.79 2.72 -13.66
CA LYS A 83 -1.67 1.58 -14.05
C LYS A 83 -3.15 1.95 -14.02
N LEU A 84 -3.44 3.21 -13.71
CA LEU A 84 -4.77 3.79 -13.69
C LEU A 84 -4.61 5.26 -14.09
N ASP A 85 -5.12 5.62 -15.26
CA ASP A 85 -5.26 7.03 -15.64
C ASP A 85 -6.55 7.57 -15.03
N ILE A 86 -6.42 8.66 -14.28
CA ILE A 86 -7.55 9.42 -13.75
C ILE A 86 -7.43 10.80 -14.39
N GLU A 87 -8.30 11.10 -15.35
CA GLU A 87 -8.44 12.44 -15.88
C GLU A 87 -9.03 13.34 -14.78
N VAL A 88 -8.49 14.55 -14.64
CA VAL A 88 -9.05 15.56 -13.75
C VAL A 88 -10.37 16.01 -14.37
N ALA A 89 -11.49 15.74 -13.69
CA ALA A 89 -12.81 16.25 -14.06
C ALA A 89 -12.92 17.75 -13.81
#